data_AF-A0A950WXR3-F1
#
_entry.id   AF-A0A950WXR3-F1
#
_cell.length_a   1.000
_cell.length_b   1.000
_cell.length_c   1.000
_cell.angle_alpha   90.00
_cell.angle_beta   90.00
_cell.angle_gamma   90.00
#
_symmetry.space_group_name_H-M   'P 1'
#
loop_
_entity.id
_entity.type
_entity.pdbx_description
1 polymer ?
#
loop_
_entity_poly.entity_id
_entity_poly.type
_entity_poly.pdbx_seq_one_letter_code
_entity_poly.pdbx_strand_id
1 'polypeptide(L)'
;MKLVKFAVGALLCAPMALVPAALSAPSAASAPTWAPAATAAIHPGVQMFTNGSQCTANFIYTDASGTYIGQAAHCSGTGGNTATNGCTSGTLPVGTPVEVTGATKPGVMVYNSWATMQSLHEADANTCQYNDLALVKLDPVDVLNTNPSVPSWGGPVGLNTTGLSFGDSIYSYGNSELRFGITALSPKSGVSTGDDGDGWSHGTNFTNP
;
A
#
# COMPACT_ATOMS: atom_id res chain seq x y z
N MET A 1 1.73 69.09 -44.33
CA MET A 1 0.27 69.16 -44.12
C MET A 1 -0.38 67.90 -44.70
N LYS A 2 -0.66 66.90 -43.85
CA LYS A 2 -1.61 65.80 -44.05
C LYS A 2 -1.78 65.12 -42.69
N LEU A 3 -2.86 65.47 -42.00
CA LEU A 3 -3.28 64.83 -40.75
C LEU A 3 -3.88 63.45 -41.10
N VAL A 4 -3.37 62.40 -40.45
CA VAL A 4 -4.04 61.09 -40.42
C VAL A 4 -4.86 61.03 -39.13
N LYS A 5 -6.19 60.99 -39.25
CA LYS A 5 -7.11 60.77 -38.12
C LYS A 5 -7.23 59.25 -37.92
N PHE A 6 -6.78 58.74 -36.78
CA PHE A 6 -7.16 57.40 -36.32
C PHE A 6 -8.36 57.52 -35.37
N ALA A 7 -9.47 56.86 -35.74
CA ALA A 7 -10.63 56.72 -34.89
C ALA A 7 -10.38 55.64 -33.84
N VAL A 8 -10.57 55.97 -32.57
CA VAL A 8 -10.55 55.00 -31.46
C VAL A 8 -11.92 54.33 -31.42
N GLY A 9 -11.99 53.06 -31.84
CA GLY A 9 -13.14 52.20 -31.62
C GLY A 9 -13.07 51.62 -30.21
N ALA A 10 -14.03 51.97 -29.35
CA ALA A 10 -14.17 51.37 -28.03
C ALA A 10 -14.71 49.93 -28.19
N LEU A 11 -13.82 48.95 -27.97
CA LEU A 11 -14.20 47.53 -27.88
C LEU A 11 -14.77 47.28 -26.48
N LEU A 12 -16.09 47.10 -26.37
CA LEU A 12 -16.72 46.62 -25.13
C LEU A 12 -16.28 45.16 -24.90
N CYS A 13 -15.38 44.94 -23.94
CA CYS A 13 -14.99 43.63 -23.47
C CYS A 13 -16.01 43.17 -22.41
N ALA A 14 -16.89 42.24 -22.76
CA ALA A 14 -17.78 41.60 -21.79
C ALA A 14 -16.95 40.62 -20.93
N PRO A 15 -17.05 40.64 -19.59
CA PRO A 15 -16.36 39.68 -18.74
C PRO A 15 -17.02 38.32 -18.88
N MET A 16 -16.31 37.38 -19.52
CA MET A 16 -16.69 35.98 -19.59
C MET A 16 -16.40 35.36 -18.21
N ALA A 17 -17.43 35.20 -17.39
CA ALA A 17 -17.32 34.57 -16.08
C ALA A 17 -16.95 33.09 -16.24
N LEU A 18 -15.71 32.74 -15.90
CA LEU A 18 -15.26 31.35 -15.75
C LEU A 18 -15.97 30.75 -14.54
N VAL A 19 -16.95 29.88 -14.78
CA VAL A 19 -17.54 29.02 -13.75
C VAL A 19 -16.51 27.93 -13.43
N PRO A 20 -16.03 27.79 -12.19
CA PRO A 20 -15.18 26.67 -11.82
C PRO A 20 -16.01 25.40 -11.93
N ALA A 21 -15.61 24.47 -12.81
CA ALA A 21 -16.13 23.12 -12.78
C ALA A 21 -15.70 22.49 -11.45
N ALA A 22 -16.64 22.33 -10.53
CA ALA A 22 -16.41 21.57 -9.31
C ALA A 22 -16.11 20.12 -9.73
N LEU A 23 -14.84 19.70 -9.60
CA LEU A 23 -14.49 18.29 -9.67
C LEU A 23 -15.16 17.60 -8.48
N SER A 24 -16.25 16.90 -8.75
CA SER A 24 -16.84 15.98 -7.79
C SER A 24 -15.79 14.91 -7.46
N ALA A 25 -15.24 14.95 -6.24
CA ALA A 25 -14.43 13.85 -5.74
C ALA A 25 -15.28 12.56 -5.83
N PRO A 26 -14.71 11.42 -6.29
CA PRO A 26 -15.44 10.17 -6.29
C PRO A 26 -15.92 9.88 -4.87
N SER A 27 -17.23 9.61 -4.71
CA SER A 27 -17.78 9.16 -3.43
C SER A 27 -17.01 7.93 -2.98
N ALA A 28 -16.41 8.00 -1.79
CA ALA A 28 -15.80 6.83 -1.16
C ALA A 28 -16.84 5.71 -1.10
N ALA A 29 -16.54 4.57 -1.71
CA ALA A 29 -17.41 3.40 -1.62
C ALA A 29 -17.61 3.05 -0.14
N SER A 30 -18.84 2.72 0.25
CA SER A 30 -19.11 2.24 1.61
C SER A 30 -18.19 1.07 1.91
N ALA A 31 -17.44 1.17 3.01
CA ALA A 31 -16.56 0.08 3.43
C ALA A 31 -17.37 -1.22 3.56
N PRO A 32 -16.79 -2.38 3.18
CA PRO A 32 -17.42 -3.67 3.40
C PRO A 32 -17.84 -3.84 4.86
N THR A 33 -18.91 -4.59 5.10
CA THR A 33 -19.23 -5.03 6.44
C THR A 33 -18.18 -6.05 6.89
N TRP A 34 -17.32 -5.65 7.83
CA TRP A 34 -16.24 -6.48 8.35
C TRP A 34 -16.72 -7.49 9.39
N ALA A 35 -16.01 -8.62 9.50
CA ALA A 35 -16.14 -9.53 10.63
C ALA A 35 -15.79 -8.81 11.95
N PRO A 36 -16.27 -9.28 13.11
CA PRO A 36 -15.77 -8.80 14.40
C PRO A 36 -14.25 -9.02 14.51
N ALA A 37 -13.51 -8.00 14.96
CA ALA A 37 -12.05 -8.06 15.04
C ALA A 37 -11.53 -9.24 15.88
N ALA A 38 -12.26 -9.64 16.92
CA ALA A 38 -11.89 -10.75 17.79
C ALA A 38 -11.99 -12.14 17.13
N THR A 39 -12.73 -12.26 16.02
CA THR A 39 -13.02 -13.55 15.37
C THR A 39 -12.72 -13.56 13.88
N ALA A 40 -12.24 -12.45 13.30
CA ALA A 40 -11.89 -12.38 11.91
C ALA A 40 -10.74 -13.35 11.60
N ALA A 41 -10.91 -14.19 10.59
CA ALA A 41 -9.88 -15.14 10.17
C ALA A 41 -8.81 -14.48 9.29
N ILE A 42 -9.17 -13.39 8.61
CA ILE A 42 -8.28 -12.62 7.74
C ILE A 42 -8.10 -11.23 8.35
N HIS A 43 -6.86 -10.84 8.61
CA HIS A 43 -6.52 -9.54 9.17
C HIS A 43 -5.05 -9.21 8.88
N PRO A 44 -4.61 -7.96 9.05
CA PRO A 44 -3.19 -7.62 9.04
C PRO A 44 -2.39 -8.52 9.99
N GLY A 45 -1.28 -9.07 9.53
CA GLY A 45 -0.47 -9.99 10.33
C GLY A 45 -0.70 -11.48 10.09
N VAL A 46 -1.72 -11.90 9.33
CA VAL A 46 -1.83 -13.30 8.91
C VAL A 46 -0.67 -13.71 8.00
N GLN A 47 -0.35 -15.00 7.95
CA GLN A 47 0.68 -15.48 7.03
C GLN A 47 0.11 -15.57 5.61
N MET A 48 0.91 -15.16 4.64
CA MET A 48 0.64 -15.27 3.21
C MET A 48 1.74 -16.11 2.57
N PHE A 49 1.38 -16.96 1.62
CA PHE A 49 2.33 -17.81 0.92
C PHE A 49 2.22 -17.59 -0.58
N THR A 50 3.35 -17.22 -1.19
CA THR A 50 3.46 -17.01 -2.64
C THR A 50 4.53 -17.95 -3.18
N ASN A 51 4.13 -18.99 -3.90
CA ASN A 51 5.04 -19.98 -4.49
C ASN A 51 6.07 -20.55 -3.48
N GLY A 52 5.63 -20.86 -2.26
CA GLY A 52 6.46 -21.40 -1.18
C GLY A 52 7.18 -20.36 -0.32
N SER A 53 7.21 -19.09 -0.71
CA SER A 53 7.73 -17.99 0.12
C SER A 53 6.68 -17.54 1.13
N GLN A 54 7.06 -17.48 2.41
CA GLN A 54 6.18 -17.04 3.50
C GLN A 54 6.41 -15.57 3.84
N CYS A 55 5.32 -14.81 3.92
CA CYS A 55 5.31 -13.42 4.37
C CYS A 55 4.21 -13.14 5.38
N THR A 56 4.36 -12.03 6.11
CA THR A 56 3.30 -11.47 6.95
C THR A 56 2.46 -10.50 6.13
N ALA A 57 1.14 -10.59 6.23
CA ALA A 57 0.22 -9.64 5.63
C ALA A 57 0.38 -8.23 6.23
N ASN A 58 0.34 -7.23 5.36
CA ASN A 58 0.26 -5.80 5.68
C ASN A 58 -1.21 -5.40 5.95
N PHE A 59 -1.62 -4.18 5.59
CA PHE A 59 -2.98 -3.68 5.77
C PHE A 59 -4.01 -4.25 4.78
N ILE A 60 -5.28 -4.06 5.12
CA ILE A 60 -6.42 -4.24 4.22
C ILE A 60 -6.66 -2.94 3.45
N TYR A 61 -6.83 -3.07 2.13
CA TYR A 61 -7.15 -1.97 1.21
C TYR A 61 -8.49 -2.26 0.54
N THR A 62 -9.21 -1.20 0.17
CA THR A 62 -10.48 -1.32 -0.53
C THR A 62 -10.62 -0.24 -1.58
N ASP A 63 -11.21 -0.58 -2.70
CA ASP A 63 -11.68 0.36 -3.71
C ASP A 63 -13.06 -0.07 -4.23
N ALA A 64 -13.55 0.59 -5.28
CA ALA A 64 -14.82 0.20 -5.91
C ALA A 64 -14.79 -1.20 -6.57
N SER A 65 -13.61 -1.78 -6.78
CA SER A 65 -13.43 -3.02 -7.52
C SER A 65 -13.14 -4.24 -6.63
N GLY A 66 -12.78 -4.04 -5.35
CA GLY A 66 -12.67 -5.14 -4.39
C GLY A 66 -12.00 -4.80 -3.07
N THR A 67 -11.72 -5.87 -2.32
CA THR A 67 -10.92 -5.86 -1.09
C THR A 67 -9.59 -6.54 -1.34
N TYR A 68 -8.51 -5.96 -0.81
CA TYR A 68 -7.15 -6.42 -1.00
C TYR A 68 -6.46 -6.54 0.34
N ILE A 69 -5.51 -7.46 0.43
CA ILE A 69 -4.56 -7.55 1.51
C ILE A 69 -3.16 -7.29 0.94
N GLY A 70 -2.42 -6.38 1.59
CA GLY A 70 -1.08 -6.04 1.15
C GLY A 70 -0.04 -7.06 1.60
N GLN A 71 1.05 -7.16 0.86
CA GLN A 71 2.31 -7.79 1.28
C GLN A 71 3.49 -7.00 0.69
N ALA A 72 4.71 -7.33 1.09
CA ALA A 72 5.88 -6.79 0.41
C ALA A 72 6.00 -7.37 -1.01
N ALA A 73 6.47 -6.60 -1.98
CA ALA A 73 6.65 -7.07 -3.36
C ALA A 73 7.71 -8.18 -3.46
N HIS A 74 8.75 -8.12 -2.63
CA HIS A 74 9.79 -9.15 -2.57
C HIS A 74 9.27 -10.52 -2.11
N CYS A 75 8.08 -10.59 -1.49
CA CYS A 75 7.44 -11.86 -1.11
C CYS A 75 7.16 -12.76 -2.31
N SER A 76 7.04 -12.17 -3.51
CA SER A 76 6.92 -12.88 -4.77
C SER A 76 8.22 -12.86 -5.59
N GLY A 77 9.35 -12.51 -4.96
CA GLY A 77 10.66 -12.51 -5.58
C GLY A 77 11.11 -13.91 -6.00
N THR A 78 11.87 -14.00 -7.08
CA THR A 78 12.44 -15.25 -7.59
C THR A 78 13.97 -15.32 -7.44
N GLY A 79 14.56 -14.26 -6.88
CA GLY A 79 15.98 -14.20 -6.52
C GLY A 79 16.27 -14.73 -5.12
N GLY A 80 17.54 -14.67 -4.71
CA GLY A 80 17.94 -14.97 -3.33
C GLY A 80 17.62 -13.82 -2.35
N ASN A 81 17.79 -14.06 -1.06
CA ASN A 81 17.43 -13.12 0.03
C ASN A 81 18.12 -11.74 -0.02
N THR A 82 19.17 -11.59 -0.84
CA THR A 82 19.89 -10.32 -1.02
C THR A 82 19.42 -9.54 -2.26
N ALA A 83 18.53 -10.11 -3.07
CA ALA A 83 17.92 -9.46 -4.22
C ALA A 83 16.83 -8.50 -3.75
N THR A 84 17.22 -7.26 -3.42
CA THR A 84 16.34 -6.25 -2.81
C THR A 84 15.98 -5.11 -3.76
N ASN A 85 16.67 -4.98 -4.91
CA ASN A 85 16.42 -3.93 -5.87
C ASN A 85 15.28 -4.32 -6.82
N GLY A 86 14.14 -3.66 -6.71
CA GLY A 86 12.92 -4.02 -7.43
C GLY A 86 12.96 -3.78 -8.94
N CYS A 87 13.89 -2.95 -9.44
CA CYS A 87 14.04 -2.70 -10.87
C CYS A 87 14.84 -3.79 -11.60
N THR A 88 15.59 -4.61 -10.86
CA THR A 88 16.52 -5.61 -11.45
C THR A 88 16.31 -7.02 -10.92
N SER A 89 15.71 -7.17 -9.73
CA SER A 89 15.45 -8.47 -9.12
C SER A 89 14.27 -9.18 -9.78
N GLY A 90 14.37 -10.50 -9.94
CA GLY A 90 13.28 -11.30 -10.48
C GLY A 90 12.05 -11.33 -9.56
N THR A 91 10.86 -11.28 -10.15
CA THR A 91 9.57 -11.36 -9.45
C THR A 91 8.56 -12.19 -10.25
N LEU A 92 7.63 -12.83 -9.56
CA LEU A 92 6.49 -13.53 -10.18
C LEU A 92 5.52 -12.53 -10.81
N PRO A 93 4.78 -12.92 -11.88
CA PRO A 93 3.90 -12.02 -12.58
C PRO A 93 2.63 -11.66 -11.78
N VAL A 94 2.01 -10.53 -12.12
CA VAL A 94 0.61 -10.25 -11.75
C VAL A 94 -0.28 -11.40 -12.23
N GLY A 95 -1.25 -11.79 -11.42
CA GLY A 95 -2.09 -12.97 -11.62
C GLY A 95 -1.63 -14.20 -10.82
N THR A 96 -0.46 -14.16 -10.19
CA THR A 96 0.00 -15.25 -9.31
C THR A 96 -0.98 -15.47 -8.14
N PRO A 97 -1.43 -16.72 -7.91
CA PRO A 97 -2.21 -17.07 -6.73
C PRO A 97 -1.38 -16.91 -5.45
N VAL A 98 -2.01 -16.39 -4.40
CA VAL A 98 -1.39 -16.22 -3.08
C VAL A 98 -2.31 -16.86 -2.05
N GLU A 99 -1.77 -17.80 -1.28
CA GLU A 99 -2.50 -18.38 -0.16
C GLU A 99 -2.52 -17.37 0.99
N VAL A 100 -3.70 -17.10 1.54
CA VAL A 100 -3.88 -16.20 2.67
C VAL A 100 -4.42 -17.02 3.83
N THR A 101 -3.70 -17.06 4.95
CA THR A 101 -4.15 -17.80 6.13
C THR A 101 -5.51 -17.29 6.58
N GLY A 102 -6.45 -18.21 6.79
CA GLY A 102 -7.84 -17.90 7.14
C GLY A 102 -8.79 -17.74 5.95
N ALA A 103 -8.28 -17.65 4.71
CA ALA A 103 -9.09 -17.66 3.51
C ALA A 103 -9.44 -19.09 3.06
N THR A 104 -10.60 -19.25 2.43
CA THR A 104 -11.06 -20.51 1.84
C THR A 104 -10.64 -20.66 0.38
N LYS A 105 -10.25 -19.55 -0.27
CA LYS A 105 -9.69 -19.50 -1.62
C LYS A 105 -8.38 -18.73 -1.64
N PRO A 106 -7.44 -19.07 -2.54
CA PRO A 106 -6.29 -18.21 -2.79
C PRO A 106 -6.76 -16.83 -3.26
N GLY A 107 -6.08 -15.79 -2.78
CA GLY A 107 -6.17 -14.48 -3.40
C GLY A 107 -5.37 -14.43 -4.70
N VAL A 108 -5.49 -13.33 -5.43
CA VAL A 108 -4.76 -13.09 -6.68
C VAL A 108 -3.91 -11.84 -6.54
N MET A 109 -2.59 -11.94 -6.75
CA MET A 109 -1.73 -10.76 -6.79
C MET A 109 -2.08 -9.90 -8.01
N VAL A 110 -2.72 -8.75 -7.77
CA VAL A 110 -3.21 -7.84 -8.83
C VAL A 110 -2.29 -6.65 -9.07
N TYR A 111 -1.39 -6.39 -8.12
CA TYR A 111 -0.37 -5.35 -8.22
C TYR A 111 0.92 -5.82 -7.54
N ASN A 112 2.06 -5.48 -8.14
CA ASN A 112 3.39 -5.67 -7.58
C ASN A 112 4.26 -4.51 -8.05
N SER A 113 4.87 -3.78 -7.12
CA SER A 113 5.67 -2.59 -7.43
C SER A 113 6.89 -2.94 -8.28
N TRP A 114 7.56 -4.06 -8.02
CA TRP A 114 8.74 -4.49 -8.78
C TRP A 114 8.38 -4.79 -10.23
N ALA A 115 7.31 -5.57 -10.46
CA ALA A 115 6.84 -5.87 -11.81
C ALA A 115 6.42 -4.59 -12.56
N THR A 116 5.79 -3.65 -11.86
CA THR A 116 5.37 -2.36 -12.42
C THR A 116 6.59 -1.50 -12.80
N MET A 117 7.53 -1.32 -11.88
CA MET A 117 8.78 -0.57 -12.10
C MET A 117 9.55 -1.14 -13.29
N GLN A 118 9.69 -2.46 -13.37
CA GLN A 118 10.36 -3.13 -14.49
C GLN A 118 9.66 -2.87 -15.82
N SER A 119 8.32 -2.93 -15.85
CA SER A 119 7.54 -2.67 -17.08
C SER A 119 7.62 -1.21 -17.54
N LEU A 120 7.81 -0.28 -16.61
CA LEU A 120 7.94 1.16 -16.88
C LEU A 120 9.39 1.59 -17.12
N HIS A 121 10.35 0.66 -17.01
CA HIS A 121 11.77 0.95 -17.05
C HIS A 121 12.18 2.03 -16.02
N GLU A 122 11.66 1.91 -14.79
CA GLU A 122 12.04 2.78 -13.69
C GLU A 122 13.56 2.78 -13.47
N ALA A 123 14.12 3.95 -13.23
CA ALA A 123 15.56 4.19 -13.12
C ALA A 123 15.93 5.03 -11.89
N ASP A 124 14.97 5.60 -11.17
CA ASP A 124 15.22 6.30 -9.92
C ASP A 124 15.74 5.33 -8.86
N ALA A 125 16.92 5.64 -8.31
CA ALA A 125 17.62 4.73 -7.41
C ALA A 125 16.83 4.44 -6.12
N ASN A 126 16.18 5.46 -5.55
CA ASN A 126 15.41 5.31 -4.31
C ASN A 126 14.13 4.51 -4.57
N THR A 127 13.40 4.82 -5.65
CA THR A 127 12.22 4.07 -6.08
C THR A 127 12.57 2.61 -6.29
N CYS A 128 13.64 2.31 -7.03
CA CYS A 128 14.12 0.95 -7.27
C CYS A 128 14.53 0.22 -5.98
N GLN A 129 15.08 0.93 -5.00
CA GLN A 129 15.61 0.33 -3.78
C GLN A 129 14.54 0.11 -2.70
N TYR A 130 13.50 0.94 -2.65
CA TYR A 130 12.60 1.01 -1.49
C TYR A 130 11.11 0.79 -1.83
N ASN A 131 10.70 0.85 -3.10
CA ASN A 131 9.31 0.59 -3.46
C ASN A 131 8.98 -0.91 -3.47
N ASP A 132 8.43 -1.40 -2.35
CA ASP A 132 8.27 -2.83 -2.08
C ASP A 132 6.83 -3.19 -1.65
N LEU A 133 5.85 -2.87 -2.49
CA LEU A 133 4.42 -3.13 -2.23
C LEU A 133 3.80 -4.05 -3.27
N ALA A 134 3.09 -5.08 -2.82
CA ALA A 134 2.17 -5.85 -3.64
C ALA A 134 0.77 -5.90 -3.01
N LEU A 135 -0.25 -5.95 -3.87
CA LEU A 135 -1.65 -6.09 -3.46
C LEU A 135 -2.21 -7.41 -3.95
N VAL A 136 -2.80 -8.16 -3.03
CA VAL A 136 -3.49 -9.42 -3.31
C VAL A 136 -4.98 -9.18 -3.15
N LYS A 137 -5.73 -9.34 -4.24
CA LYS A 137 -7.19 -9.28 -4.22
C LYS A 137 -7.73 -10.54 -3.54
N LEU A 138 -8.54 -10.36 -2.52
CA LEU A 138 -9.22 -11.47 -1.85
C LEU A 138 -10.35 -12.00 -2.74
N ASP A 139 -10.61 -13.30 -2.66
CA ASP A 139 -11.81 -13.87 -3.25
C ASP A 139 -13.05 -13.26 -2.55
N PRO A 140 -14.10 -12.84 -3.29
CA PRO A 140 -15.30 -12.27 -2.69
C PRO A 140 -15.94 -13.12 -1.59
N VAL A 141 -15.81 -14.45 -1.62
CA VAL A 141 -16.36 -15.33 -0.57
C VAL A 141 -15.70 -15.15 0.79
N ASP A 142 -14.46 -14.67 0.82
CA ASP A 142 -13.64 -14.54 2.02
C ASP A 142 -13.66 -13.12 2.62
N VAL A 143 -14.21 -12.13 1.90
CA VAL A 143 -14.28 -10.73 2.38
C VAL A 143 -15.03 -10.61 3.70
N LEU A 144 -16.09 -11.40 3.91
CA LEU A 144 -16.87 -11.42 5.15
C LEU A 144 -16.11 -11.99 6.35
N ASN A 145 -14.97 -12.66 6.12
CA ASN A 145 -14.09 -13.17 7.18
C ASN A 145 -12.97 -12.19 7.54
N THR A 146 -12.97 -11.00 6.94
CA THR A 146 -11.89 -10.00 7.05
C THR A 146 -12.19 -8.93 8.08
N ASN A 147 -11.16 -8.48 8.80
CA ASN A 147 -11.20 -7.24 9.58
C ASN A 147 -9.88 -6.44 9.41
N PRO A 148 -9.94 -5.11 9.23
CA PRO A 148 -8.75 -4.29 9.02
C PRO A 148 -7.90 -4.03 10.28
N SER A 149 -8.37 -4.46 11.46
CA SER A 149 -7.67 -4.26 12.74
C SER A 149 -6.39 -5.06 12.83
N VAL A 150 -5.29 -4.38 13.19
CA VAL A 150 -4.05 -5.06 13.54
C VAL A 150 -4.22 -5.69 14.94
N PRO A 151 -3.95 -6.99 15.13
CA PRO A 151 -4.10 -7.60 16.44
C PRO A 151 -3.24 -6.89 17.51
N SER A 152 -3.79 -6.73 18.71
CA SER A 152 -3.23 -5.96 19.85
C SER A 152 -3.23 -4.43 19.69
N TRP A 153 -3.22 -3.90 18.48
CA TRP A 153 -3.12 -2.44 18.24
C TRP A 153 -4.41 -1.78 17.76
N GLY A 154 -5.33 -2.55 17.14
CA GLY A 154 -6.52 -2.01 16.48
C GLY A 154 -6.16 -1.29 15.17
N GLY A 155 -6.91 -0.24 14.83
CA GLY A 155 -6.63 0.63 13.68
C GLY A 155 -6.69 -0.09 12.32
N PRO A 156 -6.11 0.48 11.24
CA PRO A 156 -5.66 1.87 11.14
C PRO A 156 -6.84 2.85 11.21
N VAL A 157 -6.60 4.06 11.72
CA VAL A 157 -7.60 5.15 11.80
C VAL A 157 -7.33 6.30 10.82
N GLY A 158 -6.25 6.19 10.04
CA GLY A 158 -5.83 7.20 9.08
C GLY A 158 -4.44 6.88 8.52
N LEU A 159 -4.02 7.70 7.56
CA LEU A 159 -2.68 7.64 6.99
C LEU A 159 -1.81 8.75 7.61
N ASN A 160 -0.58 8.42 7.96
CA ASN A 160 0.42 9.44 8.26
C ASN A 160 0.91 10.05 6.94
N THR A 161 0.75 11.36 6.77
CA THR A 161 1.13 12.10 5.54
C THR A 161 2.30 13.04 5.75
N THR A 162 2.88 13.06 6.95
CA THR A 162 3.96 13.97 7.33
C THR A 162 5.31 13.25 7.52
N GLY A 163 5.39 11.95 7.23
CA GLY A 163 6.60 11.13 7.43
C GLY A 163 6.77 10.68 8.88
N LEU A 164 7.91 10.03 9.18
CA LEU A 164 8.27 9.62 10.55
C LEU A 164 9.47 10.41 11.05
N SER A 165 9.33 11.02 12.22
CA SER A 165 10.44 11.68 12.91
C SER A 165 11.19 10.69 13.81
N PHE A 166 12.49 10.92 14.01
CA PHE A 166 13.27 10.14 14.97
C PHE A 166 12.62 10.15 16.36
N GLY A 167 12.45 8.97 16.96
CA GLY A 167 11.85 8.80 18.28
C GLY A 167 10.33 8.64 18.27
N ASP A 168 9.65 8.81 17.13
CA ASP A 168 8.22 8.51 17.02
C ASP A 168 7.95 7.06 17.40
N SER A 169 6.86 6.81 18.16
CA SER A 169 6.47 5.46 18.53
C SER A 169 5.97 4.68 17.31
N ILE A 170 6.49 3.46 17.13
CA ILE A 170 6.08 2.55 16.06
C ILE A 170 5.50 1.28 16.67
N TYR A 171 4.40 0.83 16.08
CA TYR A 171 3.75 -0.44 16.38
C TYR A 171 3.73 -1.28 15.12
N SER A 172 4.08 -2.55 15.25
CA SER A 172 4.11 -3.50 14.15
C SER A 172 3.54 -4.84 14.62
N TYR A 173 3.19 -5.67 13.65
CA TYR A 173 2.79 -7.04 13.87
C TYR A 173 3.49 -7.92 12.85
N GLY A 174 4.30 -8.87 13.34
CA GLY A 174 5.03 -9.82 12.50
C GLY A 174 4.56 -11.23 12.77
N ASN A 175 4.40 -12.06 11.74
CA ASN A 175 4.06 -13.46 11.91
C ASN A 175 4.84 -14.33 10.93
N SER A 176 5.65 -15.23 11.47
CA SER A 176 6.50 -16.13 10.70
C SER A 176 6.30 -17.56 11.14
N GLU A 177 6.32 -18.48 10.18
CA GLU A 177 6.26 -19.92 10.45
C GLU A 177 7.41 -20.38 11.36
N LEU A 178 8.54 -19.68 11.33
CA LEU A 178 9.70 -19.91 12.20
C LEU A 178 9.41 -19.66 13.69
N ARG A 179 8.27 -19.06 14.01
CA ARG A 179 7.82 -18.83 15.39
C ARG A 179 6.96 -19.96 15.95
N PHE A 180 6.77 -21.05 15.19
CA PHE A 180 6.02 -22.25 15.61
C PHE A 180 4.62 -21.95 16.20
N GLY A 181 3.95 -20.90 15.68
CA GLY A 181 2.61 -20.49 16.14
C GLY A 181 2.56 -19.71 17.45
N ILE A 182 3.69 -19.26 18.01
CA ILE A 182 3.72 -18.46 19.24
C ILE A 182 3.30 -17.01 18.94
N THR A 183 2.00 -16.74 19.08
CA THR A 183 1.40 -15.42 18.77
C THR A 183 1.77 -14.32 19.75
N ALA A 184 2.26 -14.66 20.95
CA ALA A 184 2.74 -13.69 21.93
C ALA A 184 3.98 -12.89 21.46
N LEU A 185 4.69 -13.38 20.45
CA LEU A 185 5.87 -12.73 19.84
C LEU A 185 5.51 -11.96 18.56
N SER A 186 4.22 -11.83 18.24
CA SER A 186 3.79 -11.18 17.02
C SER A 186 3.68 -9.65 17.14
N PRO A 187 3.11 -9.09 18.23
CA PRO A 187 3.06 -7.66 18.43
C PRO A 187 4.45 -7.10 18.78
N LYS A 188 4.88 -6.09 18.03
CA LYS A 188 6.14 -5.38 18.26
C LYS A 188 5.89 -3.91 18.51
N SER A 189 6.66 -3.34 19.42
CA SER A 189 6.74 -1.89 19.64
C SER A 189 8.18 -1.44 19.50
N GLY A 190 8.36 -0.18 19.11
CA GLY A 190 9.66 0.38 18.84
C GLY A 190 9.61 1.88 18.62
N VAL A 191 10.71 2.40 18.10
CA VAL A 191 10.86 3.81 17.74
C VAL A 191 11.31 3.96 16.29
N SER A 192 10.89 5.04 15.66
CA SER A 192 11.42 5.48 14.38
C SER A 192 12.87 5.93 14.53
N THR A 193 13.71 5.60 13.56
CA THR A 193 15.05 6.18 13.41
C THR A 193 15.08 7.32 12.38
N GLY A 194 13.90 7.76 11.91
CA GLY A 194 13.75 8.76 10.87
C GLY A 194 13.63 8.18 9.46
N ASP A 195 13.33 9.06 8.52
CA ASP A 195 13.19 8.74 7.10
C ASP A 195 14.55 8.76 6.38
N ASP A 196 14.69 7.94 5.35
CA ASP A 196 15.86 7.84 4.46
C ASP A 196 15.41 7.69 2.99
N GLY A 197 16.34 7.80 2.04
CA GLY A 197 16.07 7.62 0.62
C GLY A 197 15.05 8.62 0.10
N ASP A 198 15.17 9.89 0.47
CA ASP A 198 14.24 10.97 0.13
C ASP A 198 12.77 10.69 0.56
N GLY A 199 12.59 9.98 1.68
CA GLY A 199 11.28 9.67 2.25
C GLY A 199 10.67 8.36 1.73
N TRP A 200 11.39 7.60 0.92
CA TRP A 200 10.96 6.27 0.47
C TRP A 200 11.15 5.18 1.52
N SER A 201 12.06 5.39 2.48
CA SER A 201 12.38 4.43 3.52
C SER A 201 12.12 5.03 4.90
N HIS A 202 11.58 4.19 5.79
CA HIS A 202 11.26 4.55 7.16
C HIS A 202 12.03 3.63 8.09
N GLY A 203 13.08 4.16 8.73
CA GLY A 203 13.92 3.39 9.63
C GLY A 203 13.21 3.08 10.94
N THR A 204 13.33 1.85 11.42
CA THR A 204 12.66 1.40 12.66
C THR A 204 13.61 0.62 13.55
N ASN A 205 13.45 0.77 14.87
CA ASN A 205 14.13 -0.05 15.87
C ASN A 205 13.10 -0.61 16.86
N PHE A 206 12.85 -1.92 16.80
CA PHE A 206 11.90 -2.62 17.66
C PHE A 206 12.56 -3.13 18.93
N THR A 207 11.92 -2.90 20.08
CA THR A 207 12.45 -3.27 21.40
C THR A 207 11.98 -4.63 21.89
N ASN A 208 10.92 -5.20 21.30
CA ASN A 208 10.40 -6.52 21.61
C ASN A 208 10.36 -7.44 20.36
N PRO A 209 10.69 -8.74 20.49
CA PRO A 209 10.68 -9.71 19.40
C PRO A 209 9.28 -10.10 18.91
#